data_AF-A0AAD0NL49-F1
#
_entry.id   AF-A0AAD0NL49-F1
#
_cell.length_a   1.000
_cell.length_b   1.000
_cell.length_c   1.000
_cell.angle_alpha   90.00
_cell.angle_beta   90.00
_cell.angle_gamma   90.00
#
_symmetry.space_group_name_H-M   'P 1'
#
loop_
_entity.id
_entity.type
_entity.pdbx_description
1 polymer ?
#
loop_
_entity_poly.entity_id
_entity_poly.type
_entity_poly.pdbx_seq_one_letter_code
_entity_poly.pdbx_strand_id
1 'polypeptide(L)' 'MSRSVVIYGPKRCGKTANAQELREHFGMKDVVDDWDGHTAYPLDDTLVLTNNADAVAHQSSRVLHLGSAMRQMVAGARA' A
#
# COMPACT_ATOMS: atom_id res chain seq x y z
N MET A 1 9.59 7.80 -11.85
CA MET A 1 9.49 6.86 -10.71
C MET A 1 8.71 7.56 -9.63
N SER A 2 7.71 6.89 -9.08
CA SER A 2 6.84 7.39 -8.03
C SER A 2 7.31 6.83 -6.70
N ARG A 3 7.17 7.60 -5.61
CA ARG A 3 7.49 7.09 -4.27
C ARG A 3 6.57 5.95 -3.90
N SER A 4 7.12 4.96 -3.21
CA SER A 4 6.37 3.80 -2.73
C SER A 4 5.20 4.19 -1.85
N VAL A 5 4.16 3.36 -1.89
CA VAL A 5 2.92 3.54 -1.12
C VAL A 5 2.82 2.41 -0.11
N VAL A 6 2.73 2.76 1.16
CA VAL A 6 2.50 1.82 2.26
C VAL A 6 1.03 1.85 2.64
N ILE A 7 0.37 0.70 2.57
CA ILE A 7 -1.02 0.52 2.99
C ILE A 7 -1.06 -0.36 4.23
N TYR A 8 -1.61 0.17 5.32
CA TYR A 8 -1.80 -0.56 6.56
C TYR A 8 -3.28 -0.81 6.85
N GLY A 9 -3.55 -1.86 7.63
CA GLY A 9 -4.88 -2.18 8.14
C GLY A 9 -4.90 -3.54 8.84
N PRO A 10 -5.96 -3.91 9.57
CA PRO A 10 -6.00 -5.16 10.33
C PRO A 10 -5.76 -6.43 9.48
N LYS A 11 -5.40 -7.56 10.11
CA LYS A 11 -5.39 -8.86 9.40
C LYS A 11 -6.78 -9.16 8.82
N ARG A 12 -6.82 -9.83 7.66
CA ARG A 12 -8.05 -10.26 6.96
C ARG A 12 -9.00 -9.13 6.52
N CYS A 13 -8.52 -7.89 6.42
CA CYS A 13 -9.33 -6.77 5.91
C CYS A 13 -9.34 -6.64 4.37
N GLY A 14 -8.79 -7.63 3.63
CA GLY A 14 -8.80 -7.64 2.17
C GLY A 14 -7.60 -7.02 1.45
N LYS A 15 -6.52 -6.61 2.16
CA LYS A 15 -5.31 -6.03 1.53
C LYS A 15 -4.74 -6.91 0.42
N THR A 16 -4.44 -8.18 0.75
CA THR A 16 -3.88 -9.16 -0.21
C THR A 16 -4.82 -9.42 -1.39
N ALA A 17 -6.13 -9.50 -1.12
CA ALA A 17 -7.13 -9.71 -2.17
C ALA A 17 -7.18 -8.55 -3.17
N ASN A 18 -6.99 -7.32 -2.69
CA ASN A 18 -7.05 -6.10 -3.51
C ASN A 18 -5.66 -5.63 -3.97
N ALA A 19 -4.60 -6.40 -3.72
CA ALA A 19 -3.22 -5.95 -3.90
C ALA A 19 -2.93 -5.51 -5.34
N GLN A 20 -3.43 -6.26 -6.33
CA GLN A 20 -3.22 -5.95 -7.74
C GLN A 20 -3.97 -4.70 -8.18
N GLU A 21 -5.25 -4.57 -7.84
CA GLU A 21 -6.05 -3.40 -8.17
C GLU A 21 -5.48 -2.13 -7.52
N LEU A 22 -5.03 -2.22 -6.27
CA LEU A 22 -4.36 -1.14 -5.56
C LEU A 22 -3.02 -0.79 -6.23
N ARG A 23 -2.23 -1.79 -6.63
CA ARG A 23 -0.94 -1.58 -7.31
C ARG A 23 -1.15 -0.80 -8.60
N GLU A 24 -2.11 -1.22 -9.41
CA GLU A 24 -2.45 -0.57 -10.68
C GLU A 24 -2.98 0.85 -10.46
N HIS A 25 -3.90 1.03 -9.52
CA HIS A 25 -4.46 2.34 -9.19
C HIS A 25 -3.40 3.35 -8.75
N PHE A 26 -2.45 2.93 -7.92
CA PHE A 26 -1.35 3.80 -7.48
C PHE A 26 -0.20 3.89 -8.48
N GLY A 27 -0.25 3.17 -9.60
CA GLY A 27 0.80 3.17 -10.63
C GLY A 27 2.11 2.54 -10.14
N MET A 28 2.04 1.57 -9.24
CA MET A 28 3.19 0.85 -8.71
C MET A 28 3.56 -0.34 -9.63
N LYS A 29 4.84 -0.71 -9.65
CA LYS A 29 5.35 -1.84 -10.42
C LYS A 29 5.33 -3.13 -9.62
N ASP A 30 5.71 -3.05 -8.34
CA ASP A 30 5.91 -4.22 -7.48
C ASP A 30 4.95 -4.21 -6.28
N VAL A 31 4.78 -5.39 -5.66
CA VAL A 31 4.07 -5.55 -4.38
C VAL A 31 4.97 -6.27 -3.38
N VAL A 32 5.07 -5.69 -2.18
CA VAL A 32 5.55 -6.37 -0.98
C VAL A 32 4.34 -6.61 -0.08
N ASP A 33 3.90 -7.85 0.04
CA ASP A 33 2.80 -8.24 0.94
C ASP A 33 3.35 -8.80 2.26
N ASP A 34 2.53 -8.70 3.31
CA ASP A 34 2.85 -9.08 4.69
C ASP A 34 4.16 -8.47 5.23
N TRP A 35 4.41 -7.21 4.87
CA TRP A 35 5.55 -6.46 5.40
C TRP A 35 5.45 -6.30 6.93
N ASP A 36 6.56 -6.56 7.63
CA ASP A 36 6.66 -6.58 9.09
C ASP A 36 6.63 -5.18 9.75
N GLY A 37 6.72 -4.12 8.96
CA GLY A 37 6.72 -2.73 9.42
C GLY A 37 8.11 -2.18 9.76
N HIS A 38 9.19 -2.95 9.58
CA HIS A 38 10.54 -2.60 10.01
C HIS A 38 11.63 -2.92 8.98
N THR A 39 11.51 -4.05 8.27
CA THR A 39 12.49 -4.48 7.27
C THR A 39 12.54 -3.47 6.12
N ALA A 40 13.73 -3.22 5.59
CA ALA A 40 13.88 -2.31 4.45
C ALA A 40 13.09 -2.80 3.24
N TYR A 41 12.51 -1.86 2.49
CA TYR A 41 11.76 -2.12 1.26
C TYR A 41 12.14 -1.10 0.18
N PRO A 42 11.91 -1.37 -1.12
CA PRO A 42 12.22 -0.42 -2.19
C PRO A 42 11.42 0.89 -2.05
N LEU A 43 12.10 2.02 -2.09
CA LEU A 43 11.49 3.34 -1.83
C LEU A 43 10.74 3.94 -3.01
N ASP A 44 10.86 3.31 -4.18
CA ASP A 44 10.25 3.73 -5.42
C ASP A 44 9.44 2.58 -6.06
N ASP A 45 8.37 2.97 -6.75
CA ASP A 45 7.51 2.14 -7.58
C ASP A 45 6.96 0.85 -6.91
N THR A 46 6.88 0.81 -5.56
CA THR A 46 6.43 -0.38 -4.82
C THR A 46 5.21 -0.13 -3.96
N LEU A 47 4.21 -1.01 -4.05
CA LEU A 47 3.11 -1.09 -3.10
C LEU A 47 3.49 -2.00 -1.93
N VAL A 48 3.50 -1.48 -0.71
CA VAL A 48 3.84 -2.24 0.49
C VAL A 48 2.59 -2.42 1.34
N LEU A 49 2.24 -3.65 1.68
CA LEU A 49 1.08 -3.98 2.48
C LEU A 49 1.52 -4.49 3.84
N THR A 50 0.96 -3.91 4.90
CA THR A 50 1.27 -4.34 6.28
C THR A 50 0.01 -4.45 7.13
N ASN A 51 0.04 -5.40 8.05
CA ASN A 51 -0.97 -5.51 9.11
C ASN A 51 -0.52 -4.89 10.44
N ASN A 52 0.71 -4.40 10.50
CA ASN A 52 1.28 -3.77 11.67
C ASN A 52 0.83 -2.30 11.74
N ALA A 53 0.04 -1.96 12.77
CA ALA A 53 -0.41 -0.60 13.01
C ALA A 53 0.73 0.33 13.46
N ASP A 54 1.81 -0.24 13.99
CA ASP A 54 2.99 0.47 14.49
C ASP A 54 4.13 0.47 13.45
N ALA A 55 3.85 0.13 12.19
CA ALA A 55 4.83 0.10 11.12
C ALA A 55 5.50 1.47 10.91
N VAL A 56 6.83 1.47 10.81
CA VAL A 56 7.63 2.68 10.59
C VAL A 56 8.03 2.75 9.13
N ALA A 57 7.17 3.35 8.31
CA ALA A 57 7.47 3.60 6.91
C ALA A 57 8.58 4.65 6.75
N HIS A 58 9.37 4.54 5.68
CA HIS A 58 10.30 5.59 5.31
C HIS A 58 9.56 6.91 5.02
N GLN A 59 10.12 8.04 5.46
CA GLN A 59 9.50 9.37 5.40
C GLN A 59 9.09 9.83 3.98
N SER A 60 9.73 9.28 2.93
CA SER A 60 9.38 9.62 1.54
C SER A 60 8.17 8.86 1.01
N SER A 61 7.77 7.78 1.70
CA SER A 61 6.68 6.92 1.26
C SER A 61 5.34 7.57 1.62
N ARG A 62 4.34 7.38 0.76
CA ARG A 62 2.95 7.75 1.09
C ARG A 62 2.38 6.65 1.99
N VAL A 63 1.77 7.02 3.12
CA VAL A 63 1.19 6.05 4.06
C VAL A 63 -0.32 6.22 4.11
N LEU A 64 -1.06 5.13 3.93
CA LEU A 64 -2.53 5.13 3.87
C LEU A 64 -3.13 3.98 4.68
N HIS A 65 -4.22 4.24 5.38
CA HIS A 65 -5.09 3.16 5.87
C HIS A 65 -5.84 2.51 4.69
N LEU A 66 -6.03 1.18 4.70
CA LEU A 66 -6.70 0.46 3.59
C LEU A 66 -8.03 1.08 3.20
N GLY A 67 -8.88 1.45 4.17
CA GLY A 67 -10.18 2.06 3.87
C GLY A 67 -10.08 3.35 3.06
N SER A 68 -9.02 4.15 3.26
CA SER A 68 -8.76 5.36 2.47
C SER A 68 -8.26 5.02 1.07
N ALA A 69 -7.39 4.02 0.95
CA ALA A 69 -6.89 3.54 -0.33
C ALA A 69 -8.01 2.99 -1.22
N MET A 70 -8.91 2.18 -0.65
CA MET A 70 -10.08 1.64 -1.36
C MET A 70 -11.02 2.75 -1.86
N ARG A 71 -11.25 3.80 -1.05
CA ARG A 71 -12.08 4.94 -1.48
C ARG A 71 -11.44 5.70 -2.64
N GLN A 72 -10.13 5.91 -2.62
CA GLN A 72 -9.41 6.53 -3.74
C GLN A 72 -9.51 5.68 -5.01
N MET A 73 -9.33 4.36 -4.87
CA MET A 73 -9.45 3.42 -5.98
C MET A 73 -10.84 3.45 -6.62
N VAL A 74 -11.90 3.37 -5.81
CA VAL A 74 -13.28 3.44 -6.30
C VAL A 74 -13.62 4.80 -6.92
N ALA A 75 -13.10 5.90 -6.37
CA ALA A 75 -13.30 7.23 -6.93
C ALA A 75 -12.56 7.42 -8.26
N GLY A 76 -11.34 6.90 -8.37
CA GLY A 76 -10.53 6.96 -9.59
C GLY A 76 -11.04 6.05 -10.72
N ALA A 77 -11.66 4.92 -10.39
CA ALA A 77 -12.27 4.03 -11.38
C ALA A 77 -13.54 4.59 -12.04
N ARG A 78 -14.09 5.71 -11.53
CA ARG A 78 -15.29 6.37 -12.05
C ARG A 78 -14.99 7.62 -12.88
N ALA A 79 -13.72 7.99 -13.03
CA ALA A 79 -13.26 9.13 -13.80
C ALA A 79 -12.78 8.68 -15.18
#